data_AF-A0A356Z5E0-F1
#
_entry.id   AF-A0A356Z5E0-F1
#
_cell.length_a   1.000
_cell.length_b   1.000
_cell.length_c   1.000
_cell.angle_alpha   90.00
_cell.angle_beta   90.00
_cell.angle_gamma   90.00
#
_symmetry.space_group_name_H-M   'P 1'
#
loop_
_entity.id
_entity.type
_entity.pdbx_description
1 polymer ?
#
loop_
_entity_poly.entity_id
_entity_poly.type
_entity_poly.pdbx_seq_one_letter_code
_entity_poly.pdbx_strand_id
1 'polypeptide(L)'
;MTANAMNGDREKCLAYGCSSYIAKPFKAEELALEIKKYLNIDTLRKKKPRMSNQIINDLLPEFMDLMQDMLNSLNDAVDIMDMDEIKSISHDIKGTAGMYGFMDISETAGIIEGLARENKYQSIPLLSQRLFSLYRQSNVEVS
;
A
#
# COMPACT_ATOMS: atom_id res chain seq x y z
N MET A 1 -7.60 21.79 39.27
CA MET A 1 -8.24 23.10 39.10
C MET A 1 -7.90 23.59 37.69
N THR A 2 -8.71 23.33 36.67
CA THR A 2 -9.90 24.07 36.19
C THR A 2 -9.65 25.52 35.75
N ALA A 3 -10.15 25.79 34.52
CA ALA A 3 -10.50 27.08 33.89
C ALA A 3 -9.37 27.91 33.25
N ASN A 4 -9.28 27.86 31.91
CA ASN A 4 -9.99 28.85 31.09
C ASN A 4 -10.10 28.38 29.63
N ALA A 5 -11.25 27.80 29.28
CA ALA A 5 -11.72 27.80 27.90
C ALA A 5 -12.00 29.26 27.55
N MET A 6 -11.06 29.92 26.87
CA MET A 6 -11.29 31.26 26.36
C MET A 6 -12.21 31.15 25.14
N ASN A 7 -13.46 31.53 25.37
CA ASN A 7 -14.57 31.67 24.43
C ASN A 7 -14.31 32.59 23.20
N GLY A 8 -13.05 32.85 22.82
CA GLY A 8 -12.68 33.77 21.74
C GLY A 8 -11.98 33.15 20.52
N ASP A 9 -11.44 31.94 20.61
CA ASP A 9 -10.70 31.33 19.49
C ASP A 9 -11.60 30.68 18.45
N ARG A 10 -12.78 30.21 18.88
CA ARG A 10 -13.76 29.56 17.98
C ARG A 10 -14.40 30.54 17.01
N GLU A 11 -14.69 31.77 17.45
CA GLU A 11 -15.27 32.81 16.59
C GLU A 11 -14.26 33.33 15.56
N LYS A 12 -12.97 33.41 15.90
CA LYS A 12 -11.92 33.78 14.94
C LYS A 12 -11.75 32.72 13.85
N CYS A 13 -11.77 31.42 14.18
CA CYS A 13 -11.62 30.37 13.15
C CYS A 13 -12.78 30.32 12.14
N LEU A 14 -14.02 30.63 12.56
CA LEU A 14 -15.18 30.62 11.66
C LEU A 14 -15.26 31.86 10.73
N ALA A 15 -14.76 33.01 11.18
CA ALA A 15 -14.79 34.25 10.40
C ALA A 15 -13.85 34.26 9.17
N TYR A 16 -12.81 33.41 9.16
CA TYR A 16 -11.87 33.28 8.04
C TYR A 16 -12.24 32.16 7.04
N GLY A 17 -13.45 31.59 7.13
CA GLY A 17 -13.95 30.62 6.15
C GLY A 17 -13.51 29.17 6.38
N CYS A 18 -13.12 28.79 7.61
CA CYS A 18 -12.81 27.40 7.94
C CYS A 18 -14.08 26.60 8.27
N SER A 19 -14.18 25.38 7.74
CA SER A 19 -15.36 24.52 7.88
C SER A 19 -15.46 23.73 9.20
N SER A 20 -14.41 23.70 10.04
CA SER A 20 -14.42 22.93 11.31
C SER A 20 -13.32 23.39 12.28
N TYR A 21 -13.53 23.18 13.58
CA TYR A 21 -12.60 23.48 14.68
C TYR A 21 -12.54 22.30 15.66
N ILE A 22 -11.34 21.79 15.94
CA ILE A 22 -11.09 20.72 16.91
C ILE A 22 -10.17 21.25 18.02
N ALA A 23 -10.67 21.26 19.26
CA ALA A 23 -9.91 21.71 20.43
C ALA A 23 -9.13 20.55 21.08
N LYS A 24 -7.98 20.86 21.68
CA LYS A 24 -7.15 19.88 22.41
C LYS A 24 -7.75 19.50 23.77
N PRO A 25 -7.42 18.29 24.29
CA PRO A 25 -6.65 17.24 23.62
C PRO A 25 -7.56 16.42 22.71
N PHE A 26 -7.21 16.31 21.42
CA PHE A 26 -7.94 15.51 20.43
C PHE A 26 -7.14 14.26 20.09
N LYS A 27 -7.84 13.15 19.83
CA LYS A 27 -7.22 11.89 19.42
C LYS A 27 -6.93 11.93 17.92
N ALA A 28 -5.80 11.37 17.48
CA ALA A 28 -5.40 11.37 16.07
C ALA A 28 -6.45 10.73 15.15
N GLU A 29 -7.18 9.75 15.67
CA GLU A 29 -8.28 9.05 15.00
C GLU A 29 -9.47 9.98 14.72
N GLU A 30 -9.82 10.87 15.66
CA GLU A 30 -10.91 11.84 15.50
C GLU A 30 -10.57 12.92 14.47
N LEU A 31 -9.30 13.35 14.44
CA LEU A 31 -8.79 14.27 13.43
C LEU A 31 -8.82 13.63 12.02
N ALA A 32 -8.41 12.36 11.91
CA ALA A 32 -8.39 11.64 10.64
C ALA A 32 -9.80 11.45 10.06
N LEU A 33 -10.79 11.17 10.92
CA LEU A 33 -12.20 11.04 10.52
C LEU A 33 -12.77 12.37 10.00
N GLU A 34 -12.48 13.48 10.66
CA GLU A 34 -13.00 14.78 10.25
C GLU A 34 -12.36 15.25 8.93
N ILE A 35 -11.07 14.99 8.72
CA ILE A 35 -10.39 15.24 7.43
C ILE A 35 -11.01 14.40 6.31
N LYS A 36 -11.31 13.12 6.59
CA LYS A 36 -11.92 12.19 5.63
C LYS A 36 -13.31 12.64 5.16
N LYS A 37 -14.05 13.37 5.98
CA LYS A 37 -15.39 13.88 5.65
C LYS A 37 -15.38 14.98 4.57
N TYR A 38 -14.29 15.74 4.48
CA TYR A 38 -14.17 16.85 3.53
C TYR A 38 -13.24 16.56 2.35
N LEU A 39 -12.48 15.47 2.41
CA LEU A 39 -11.78 14.92 1.25
C LEU A 39 -12.76 14.06 0.46
N ASN A 40 -13.01 14.40 -0.80
CA ASN A 40 -13.77 13.57 -1.72
C ASN A 40 -12.89 12.39 -2.17
N ILE A 41 -12.77 11.37 -1.30
CA ILE A 41 -11.79 10.26 -1.43
C ILE A 41 -12.04 9.38 -2.67
N ASP A 42 -13.16 9.56 -3.38
CA ASP A 42 -13.35 8.96 -4.71
C ASP A 42 -12.28 9.42 -5.73
N THR A 43 -11.65 10.58 -5.50
CA THR A 43 -10.52 11.09 -6.32
C THR A 43 -9.14 10.61 -5.87
N LEU A 44 -9.05 9.87 -4.76
CA LEU A 44 -7.81 9.23 -4.25
C LEU A 44 -7.71 7.75 -4.66
N ARG A 45 -8.34 7.35 -5.77
CA ARG A 45 -7.79 6.26 -6.58
C ARG A 45 -6.34 6.64 -6.89
N LYS A 46 -5.40 5.97 -6.20
CA LYS A 46 -3.94 6.10 -6.29
C LYS A 46 -3.56 6.66 -7.68
N LYS A 47 -3.13 7.93 -7.75
CA LYS A 47 -2.66 8.54 -8.99
C LYS A 47 -1.46 7.70 -9.44
N LYS A 48 -1.64 6.82 -10.44
CA LYS A 48 -0.57 6.00 -11.02
C LYS A 48 0.63 6.93 -11.26
N PRO A 49 1.85 6.61 -10.78
CA PRO A 49 3.01 7.40 -11.14
C PRO A 49 3.12 7.41 -12.66
N ARG A 50 2.89 8.57 -13.28
CA ARG A 50 3.08 8.77 -14.72
C ARG A 50 4.58 8.90 -14.97
N MET A 51 5.30 7.79 -14.88
CA MET A 51 6.47 7.61 -15.74
C MET A 51 5.97 7.61 -17.19
N SER A 52 6.75 8.15 -18.13
CA SER A 52 6.33 8.35 -19.52
C SER A 52 5.79 7.04 -20.12
N ASN A 53 4.49 7.00 -20.42
CA ASN A 53 3.73 5.80 -20.81
C ASN A 53 4.39 4.93 -21.92
N GLN A 54 5.26 5.48 -22.77
CA GLN A 54 5.92 4.70 -23.83
C GLN A 54 7.02 3.77 -23.33
N ILE A 55 7.96 4.28 -22.53
CA ILE A 55 9.09 3.47 -22.03
C ILE A 55 8.59 2.34 -21.12
N ILE A 56 7.53 2.59 -20.34
CA ILE A 56 6.92 1.55 -19.49
C ILE A 56 6.26 0.47 -20.36
N ASN A 57 5.51 0.86 -21.39
CA ASN A 57 4.81 -0.12 -22.23
C ASN A 57 5.76 -1.03 -23.00
N ASP A 58 6.92 -0.52 -23.43
CA ASP A 58 7.92 -1.32 -24.12
C ASP A 58 8.65 -2.30 -23.19
N LEU A 59 8.79 -1.96 -21.90
CA LEU A 59 9.46 -2.78 -20.87
C LEU A 59 8.49 -3.66 -20.06
N LEU A 60 7.17 -3.45 -20.22
CA LEU A 60 6.16 -4.20 -19.48
C LEU A 60 6.20 -5.70 -19.74
N PRO A 61 6.36 -6.20 -20.98
CA PRO A 61 6.45 -7.64 -21.24
C PRO A 61 7.59 -8.31 -20.47
N GLU A 62 8.80 -7.73 -20.53
CA GLU A 62 9.98 -8.24 -19.84
C GLU A 62 9.82 -8.20 -18.31
N PHE A 63 9.17 -7.14 -17.79
CA PHE A 63 8.82 -7.06 -16.39
C PHE A 63 7.81 -8.14 -15.97
N MET A 64 6.79 -8.41 -16.79
CA MET A 64 5.78 -9.43 -16.46
C MET A 64 6.41 -10.82 -16.43
N ASP A 65 7.28 -11.14 -17.40
CA ASP A 65 8.04 -12.40 -17.41
C ASP A 65 8.94 -12.53 -16.17
N LEU A 66 9.70 -11.49 -15.84
CA LEU A 66 10.53 -11.46 -14.63
C LEU A 66 9.69 -11.66 -13.36
N MET A 67 8.57 -10.95 -13.25
CA MET A 67 7.67 -11.09 -12.11
C MET A 67 7.12 -12.51 -12.02
N GLN A 68 6.75 -13.13 -13.14
CA GLN A 68 6.27 -14.51 -13.15
C GLN A 68 7.31 -15.48 -12.60
N ASP A 69 8.57 -15.34 -13.00
CA ASP A 69 9.67 -16.16 -12.49
C ASP A 69 9.84 -15.99 -10.98
N MET A 70 9.85 -14.75 -10.49
CA MET A 70 9.95 -14.46 -9.05
C MET A 70 8.78 -15.07 -8.26
N LEU A 71 7.57 -15.07 -8.84
CA LEU A 71 6.39 -15.68 -8.20
C LEU A 71 6.46 -17.19 -8.15
N ASN A 72 7.00 -17.82 -9.19
CA ASN A 72 7.22 -19.25 -9.20
C ASN A 72 8.25 -19.63 -8.13
N SER A 73 9.39 -18.93 -8.08
CA SER A 73 10.41 -19.13 -7.04
C SER A 73 9.85 -18.88 -5.63
N LEU A 74 8.98 -17.88 -5.45
CA LEU A 74 8.31 -17.65 -4.17
C LEU A 74 7.45 -18.85 -3.77
N ASN A 75 6.66 -19.40 -4.69
CA ASN A 75 5.84 -20.58 -4.40
C ASN A 75 6.70 -21.80 -4.06
N ASP A 76 7.80 -22.04 -4.78
CA ASP A 76 8.73 -23.13 -4.49
C ASP A 76 9.33 -22.99 -3.08
N ALA A 77 9.77 -21.78 -2.73
CA ALA A 77 10.30 -21.48 -1.39
C ALA A 77 9.24 -21.65 -0.29
N VAL A 78 7.97 -21.31 -0.58
CA VAL A 78 6.84 -21.56 0.31
C VAL A 78 6.63 -23.06 0.50
N ASP A 79 6.62 -23.86 -0.56
CA ASP A 79 6.37 -25.31 -0.48
C ASP A 79 7.42 -26.04 0.38
N ILE A 80 8.68 -25.58 0.36
CA ILE A 80 9.75 -26.15 1.20
C ILE A 80 9.95 -25.42 2.54
N MET A 81 9.13 -24.39 2.83
CA MET A 81 9.18 -23.55 4.04
C MET A 81 10.52 -22.84 4.26
N ASP A 82 11.20 -22.42 3.19
CA ASP A 82 12.45 -21.66 3.28
C ASP A 82 12.18 -20.18 3.59
N MET A 83 12.20 -19.85 4.88
CA MET A 83 11.83 -18.51 5.36
C MET A 83 12.83 -17.41 4.95
N ASP A 84 14.11 -17.76 4.78
CA ASP A 84 15.12 -16.81 4.33
C ASP A 84 14.95 -16.48 2.85
N GLU A 85 14.67 -17.51 2.03
CA GLU A 85 14.39 -17.35 0.60
C GLU A 85 13.06 -16.61 0.37
N ILE A 86 11.99 -16.99 1.09
CA ILE A 86 10.70 -16.28 1.06
C ILE A 86 10.90 -14.79 1.34
N LYS A 87 11.70 -14.46 2.37
CA LYS A 87 11.99 -13.07 2.74
C LYS A 87 12.74 -12.35 1.62
N SER A 88 13.77 -12.97 1.04
CA SER A 88 14.57 -12.36 -0.03
C SER A 88 13.72 -12.10 -1.27
N ILE A 89 13.04 -13.12 -1.77
CA ILE A 89 12.18 -13.00 -2.96
C ILE A 89 11.07 -11.98 -2.72
N SER A 90 10.44 -11.97 -1.55
CA SER A 90 9.38 -11.00 -1.23
C SER A 90 9.89 -9.56 -1.16
N HIS A 91 11.13 -9.35 -0.68
CA HIS A 91 11.78 -8.03 -0.70
C HIS A 91 11.99 -7.54 -2.14
N ASP A 92 12.47 -8.43 -3.02
CA ASP A 92 12.73 -8.09 -4.42
C ASP A 92 11.42 -7.83 -5.17
N ILE A 93 10.39 -8.68 -5.00
CA ILE A 93 9.06 -8.48 -5.60
C ILE A 93 8.49 -7.13 -5.18
N LYS A 94 8.62 -6.78 -3.89
CA LYS A 94 8.15 -5.51 -3.35
C LYS A 94 8.82 -4.32 -4.06
N GLY A 95 10.15 -4.35 -4.23
CA GLY A 95 10.90 -3.30 -4.90
C GLY A 95 10.55 -3.18 -6.38
N THR A 96 10.58 -4.31 -7.09
CA THR A 96 10.31 -4.40 -8.53
C THR A 96 8.86 -3.98 -8.83
N ALA A 97 7.86 -4.54 -8.16
CA ALA A 97 6.46 -4.15 -8.36
C ALA A 97 6.21 -2.67 -8.02
N GLY A 98 6.89 -2.12 -7.00
CA GLY A 98 6.80 -0.70 -6.64
C GLY A 98 7.34 0.23 -7.72
N MET A 99 8.46 -0.14 -8.37
CA MET A 99 9.07 0.64 -9.46
C MET A 99 8.14 0.78 -10.68
N TYR A 100 7.38 -0.27 -10.98
CA TYR A 100 6.45 -0.30 -12.12
C TYR A 100 5.01 0.12 -11.75
N GLY A 101 4.78 0.51 -10.49
CA GLY A 101 3.50 1.05 -10.04
C GLY A 101 2.44 0.00 -9.70
N PHE A 102 2.81 -1.28 -9.60
CA PHE A 102 1.93 -2.36 -9.13
C PHE A 102 1.88 -2.38 -7.60
N MET A 103 1.29 -1.33 -7.03
CA MET A 103 1.30 -1.09 -5.58
C MET A 103 0.66 -2.22 -4.78
N ASP A 104 -0.42 -2.84 -5.28
CA ASP A 104 -1.11 -3.90 -4.54
C ASP A 104 -0.26 -5.19 -4.48
N ILE A 105 0.53 -5.47 -5.53
CA ILE A 105 1.53 -6.55 -5.53
C ILE A 105 2.66 -6.20 -4.56
N SER A 106 3.18 -4.98 -4.63
CA SER A 106 4.26 -4.49 -3.75
C SER A 106 3.88 -4.54 -2.26
N GLU A 107 2.68 -4.08 -1.92
CA GLU A 107 2.13 -4.11 -0.56
C GLU A 107 1.98 -5.56 -0.06
N THR A 108 1.43 -6.46 -0.88
CA THR A 108 1.26 -7.88 -0.51
C THR A 108 2.61 -8.55 -0.27
N ALA A 109 3.60 -8.30 -1.14
CA ALA A 109 4.96 -8.81 -0.98
C ALA A 109 5.61 -8.29 0.31
N GLY A 110 5.41 -7.02 0.65
CA GLY A 110 5.90 -6.44 1.91
C GLY A 110 5.30 -7.09 3.17
N ILE A 111 4.04 -7.52 3.11
CA ILE A 111 3.42 -8.27 4.22
C ILE A 111 4.08 -9.65 4.35
N ILE A 112 4.31 -10.36 3.23
CA ILE A 112 4.99 -11.65 3.23
C ILE A 112 6.42 -11.52 3.78
N GLU A 113 7.18 -10.52 3.32
CA GLU A 113 8.53 -10.19 3.82
C GLU A 113 8.52 -10.00 5.34
N GLY A 114 7.55 -9.25 5.87
CA GLY A 114 7.39 -9.02 7.31
C GLY A 114 7.07 -10.30 8.09
N LEU A 115 6.15 -11.12 7.58
CA LEU A 115 5.80 -12.41 8.19
C LEU A 115 6.98 -13.39 8.18
N ALA A 116 7.75 -13.41 7.08
CA ALA A 116 8.94 -14.23 6.97
C ALA A 116 9.99 -13.80 8.01
N ARG A 117 10.21 -12.49 8.18
CA ARG A 117 11.10 -11.94 9.22
C ARG A 117 10.67 -12.30 10.64
N GLU A 118 9.37 -12.39 10.90
CA GLU A 118 8.80 -12.77 12.20
C GLU A 118 8.63 -14.30 12.37
N ASN A 119 9.07 -15.11 11.41
CA ASN A 119 8.88 -16.56 11.39
C ASN A 119 7.40 -17.03 11.48
N LYS A 120 6.47 -16.25 10.91
CA LYS A 120 5.03 -16.52 10.92
C LYS A 120 4.54 -17.12 9.61
N TYR A 121 4.73 -18.43 9.43
CA TYR A 121 4.44 -19.11 8.17
C TYR A 121 2.93 -19.30 7.87
N GLN A 122 2.07 -19.40 8.89
CA GLN A 122 0.65 -19.80 8.73
C GLN A 122 -0.15 -19.02 7.67
N SER A 123 0.17 -17.73 7.47
CA SER A 123 -0.52 -16.86 6.52
C SER A 123 0.21 -16.68 5.19
N ILE A 124 1.47 -17.12 5.08
CA ILE A 124 2.31 -16.92 3.90
C ILE A 124 1.74 -17.62 2.65
N PRO A 125 1.33 -18.90 2.70
CA PRO A 125 0.76 -19.58 1.52
C PRO A 125 -0.51 -18.91 0.98
N LEU A 126 -1.38 -18.40 1.86
CA LEU A 126 -2.58 -17.69 1.43
C LEU A 126 -2.23 -16.36 0.75
N LEU A 127 -1.22 -15.67 1.28
CA LEU A 127 -0.76 -14.41 0.71
C LEU A 127 -0.01 -14.61 -0.60
N SER A 128 0.79 -15.67 -0.77
CA SER A 128 1.45 -16.01 -2.04
C SER A 128 0.41 -16.30 -3.14
N GLN A 129 -0.65 -17.06 -2.83
CA GLN A 129 -1.77 -17.30 -3.75
C GLN A 129 -2.50 -16.01 -4.13
N ARG A 130 -2.73 -15.11 -3.16
CA ARG A 130 -3.33 -13.79 -3.43
C ARG A 130 -2.43 -12.97 -4.34
N LEU A 131 -1.13 -12.97 -4.09
CA LEU A 131 -0.13 -12.23 -4.86
C LEU A 131 -0.08 -12.73 -6.31
N PHE A 132 -0.13 -14.04 -6.53
CA PHE A 132 -0.24 -14.66 -7.85
C PHE A 132 -1.55 -14.26 -8.58
N SER A 133 -2.66 -14.18 -7.83
CA SER A 133 -3.94 -13.72 -8.35
C SER A 133 -3.90 -12.26 -8.82
N LEU A 134 -3.26 -11.38 -8.05
CA LEU A 134 -3.06 -9.97 -8.41
C LEU A 134 -2.19 -9.80 -9.66
N TYR A 135 -1.13 -10.60 -9.79
CA TYR A 135 -0.30 -10.65 -10.99
C TYR A 135 -1.12 -11.06 -12.22
N ARG A 136 -1.91 -12.13 -12.14
CA ARG A 136 -2.76 -12.55 -13.28
C ARG A 136 -3.77 -11.49 -13.70
N GLN A 137 -4.40 -10.82 -12.74
CA GLN A 137 -5.33 -9.70 -13.05
C GLN A 137 -4.59 -8.57 -13.78
N SER A 138 -3.41 -8.21 -13.28
CA SER A 138 -2.57 -7.18 -13.88
C SER A 138 -2.08 -7.54 -15.29
N ASN A 139 -1.74 -8.82 -15.52
CA ASN A 139 -1.26 -9.29 -16.82
C ASN A 139 -2.33 -9.25 -17.91
N VAL A 140 -3.58 -9.56 -17.56
CA VAL A 140 -4.72 -9.46 -18.48
C VAL A 140 -5.05 -8.01 -18.83
N GLU A 141 -4.83 -7.06 -17.92
CA GLU A 141 -5.04 -5.63 -18.20
C GLU A 141 -3.94 -5.01 -19.09
N VAL A 142 -2.76 -5.63 -19.13
CA VAL A 142 -1.57 -5.15 -19.85
C VAL A 142 -1.42 -5.81 -21.24
N SER A 143 -1.98 -7.01 -21.44
CA SER A 143 -2.01 -7.74 -22.73
C SER A 143 -3.08 -7.20 -23.68
#